data_AF-A0A6S6SF34-F1
#
_entry.id   AF-A0A6S6SF34-F1
#
_cell.length_a   1.000
_cell.length_b   1.000
_cell.length_c   1.000
_cell.angle_alpha   90.00
_cell.angle_beta   90.00
_cell.angle_gamma   90.00
#
_symmetry.space_group_name_H-M   'P 1'
#
loop_
_entity.id
_entity.type
_entity.pdbx_description
1 polymer ?
#
loop_
_entity_poly.entity_id
_entity_poly.type
_entity_poly.pdbx_seq_one_letter_code
_entity_poly.pdbx_strand_id
1 'polypeptide(L)'
;MIDFKTVIKAVGTGPKGNRNLSKDEVEFAMKSIMNRELSDAQIGAFLQGWRLSGESHEELKYAYEYVISRIKYSDINENSIFCGYAYDGKIRNPYLLVLASKYLKDIKISLSIDDLVPAKNGVTTKMIPKEALTNTILNDRSDFLNKVSTLAPIRRELIVRTAFNTIEKLFNPSKSKYGVVGFTHGAYKEFYTSLRVSAGFDRLVVVKGGDEGSPDISKSCKLFILDEEKDFDIVLDIKDFGIESISTRESKTKEEIISLMTNNNIDEKLIKLNASLLLIASKKYDDIKEAYNSL
;
A
#
# COMPACT_ATOMS: atom_id res chain seq x y z
N MET A 1 -17.16 5.80 -29.94
CA MET A 1 -16.35 6.56 -28.97
C MET A 1 -16.93 6.27 -27.59
N ILE A 2 -16.11 5.91 -26.61
CA ILE A 2 -16.58 5.62 -25.25
C ILE A 2 -17.03 6.95 -24.61
N ASP A 3 -18.22 6.97 -24.00
CA ASP A 3 -18.79 8.12 -23.29
C ASP A 3 -18.75 7.89 -21.78
N PHE A 4 -18.27 8.88 -21.01
CA PHE A 4 -18.08 8.72 -19.57
C PHE A 4 -19.41 8.50 -18.83
N LYS A 5 -20.55 9.00 -19.35
CA LYS A 5 -21.86 8.71 -18.74
C LYS A 5 -22.23 7.24 -18.84
N THR A 6 -21.85 6.56 -19.93
CA THR A 6 -22.07 5.12 -20.09
C THR A 6 -21.21 4.30 -19.11
N VAL A 7 -20.00 4.77 -18.83
CA VAL A 7 -19.09 4.18 -17.84
C VAL A 7 -19.62 4.37 -16.42
N ILE A 8 -20.11 5.56 -16.04
CA ILE A 8 -20.80 5.76 -14.75
C ILE A 8 -22.00 4.84 -14.64
N LYS A 9 -22.83 4.73 -15.68
CA LYS A 9 -24.02 3.88 -15.67
C LYS A 9 -23.67 2.40 -15.45
N ALA A 10 -22.55 1.92 -15.99
CA ALA A 10 -22.11 0.54 -15.82
C ALA A 10 -21.85 0.17 -14.35
N VAL A 11 -21.41 1.12 -13.52
CA VAL A 11 -21.07 0.87 -12.10
C VAL A 11 -22.06 1.48 -11.10
N GLY A 12 -22.88 2.43 -11.54
CA GLY A 12 -23.77 3.23 -10.68
C GLY A 12 -25.26 2.94 -10.83
N THR A 13 -25.67 1.90 -11.57
CA THR A 13 -27.09 1.57 -11.76
C THR A 13 -27.69 0.79 -10.58
N GLY A 14 -26.86 0.10 -9.80
CA GLY A 14 -27.25 -0.73 -8.66
C GLY A 14 -27.12 -2.23 -8.94
N PRO A 15 -27.34 -3.10 -7.93
CA PRO A 15 -26.92 -4.51 -7.97
C PRO A 15 -27.41 -5.32 -9.18
N LYS A 16 -28.60 -5.01 -9.72
CA LYS A 16 -29.18 -5.73 -10.88
C LYS A 16 -28.70 -5.20 -12.23
N GLY A 17 -28.18 -3.96 -12.28
CA GLY A 17 -27.80 -3.29 -13.52
C GLY A 17 -26.29 -3.01 -13.63
N ASN A 18 -25.55 -3.17 -12.54
CA ASN A 18 -24.11 -3.05 -12.54
C ASN A 18 -23.47 -4.16 -13.37
N ARG A 19 -22.38 -3.83 -14.06
CA ARG A 19 -21.54 -4.78 -14.78
C ARG A 19 -20.07 -4.39 -14.65
N ASN A 20 -19.19 -5.35 -14.86
CA ASN A 20 -17.77 -5.07 -14.98
C ASN A 20 -17.48 -4.22 -16.22
N LEU A 21 -16.48 -3.37 -16.10
CA LEU A 21 -15.91 -2.56 -17.16
C LEU A 21 -14.91 -3.40 -17.97
N SER A 22 -14.89 -3.17 -19.27
CA SER A 22 -13.82 -3.66 -20.14
C SER A 22 -12.51 -2.90 -19.89
N LYS A 23 -11.37 -3.44 -20.35
CA LYS A 23 -10.07 -2.77 -20.28
C LYS A 23 -10.12 -1.34 -20.85
N ASP A 24 -10.69 -1.18 -22.04
CA ASP A 24 -10.79 0.13 -22.70
C ASP A 24 -11.63 1.12 -21.90
N GLU A 25 -12.70 0.67 -21.24
CA GLU A 25 -13.53 1.52 -20.37
C GLU A 25 -12.78 1.94 -19.10
N VAL A 26 -12.02 1.03 -18.49
CA VAL A 26 -11.18 1.35 -17.31
C VAL A 26 -10.08 2.34 -17.68
N GLU A 27 -9.36 2.09 -18.78
CA GLU A 27 -8.29 2.99 -19.25
C GLU A 27 -8.84 4.38 -19.62
N PHE A 28 -9.99 4.41 -20.31
CA PHE A 28 -10.70 5.66 -20.59
C PHE A 28 -11.09 6.39 -19.30
N ALA A 29 -11.64 5.67 -18.31
CA ALA A 29 -12.02 6.27 -17.05
C ALA A 29 -10.83 6.86 -16.29
N MET A 30 -9.75 6.08 -16.15
CA MET A 30 -8.52 6.53 -15.49
C MET A 30 -7.92 7.74 -16.22
N LYS A 31 -7.88 7.73 -17.56
CA LYS A 31 -7.43 8.86 -18.36
C LYS A 31 -8.20 10.14 -18.04
N SER A 32 -9.52 10.10 -18.16
CA SER A 32 -10.35 11.29 -18.01
C SER A 32 -10.37 11.82 -16.58
N ILE A 33 -10.31 10.93 -15.58
CA ILE A 33 -10.19 11.31 -14.16
C ILE A 33 -8.82 11.96 -13.90
N MET A 34 -7.72 11.29 -14.27
CA MET A 34 -6.35 11.79 -14.03
C MET A 34 -6.05 13.09 -14.77
N ASN A 35 -6.67 13.32 -15.93
CA ASN A 35 -6.52 14.56 -16.70
C ASN A 35 -7.49 15.67 -16.25
N ARG A 36 -8.38 15.42 -15.28
CA ARG A 36 -9.41 16.37 -14.83
C ARG A 36 -10.32 16.86 -15.97
N GLU A 37 -10.67 15.95 -16.89
CA GLU A 37 -11.55 16.23 -18.04
C GLU A 37 -13.04 16.22 -17.67
N LEU A 38 -13.36 15.93 -16.41
CA LEU A 38 -14.71 15.65 -15.91
C LEU A 38 -15.05 16.57 -14.73
N SER A 39 -16.34 16.77 -14.48
CA SER A 39 -16.75 17.47 -13.26
C SER A 39 -16.49 16.63 -12.02
N ASP A 40 -16.29 17.29 -10.88
CA ASP A 40 -16.05 16.62 -9.60
C ASP A 40 -17.24 15.71 -9.21
N ALA A 41 -18.46 16.09 -9.59
CA ALA A 41 -19.64 15.26 -9.44
C ALA A 41 -19.57 13.95 -10.25
N GLN A 42 -19.07 14.00 -11.49
CA GLN A 42 -18.90 12.79 -12.31
C GLN A 42 -17.79 11.89 -11.78
N ILE A 43 -16.67 12.48 -11.35
CA ILE A 43 -15.55 11.73 -10.75
C ILE A 43 -16.02 11.05 -9.46
N GLY A 44 -16.69 11.79 -8.58
CA GLY A 44 -17.25 11.25 -7.34
C GLY A 44 -18.27 10.14 -7.59
N ALA A 45 -19.20 10.34 -8.52
CA ALA A 45 -20.20 9.34 -8.90
C ALA A 45 -19.57 8.05 -9.44
N PHE A 46 -18.56 8.16 -10.30
CA PHE A 46 -17.84 7.00 -10.81
C PHE A 46 -17.08 6.26 -9.70
N LEU A 47 -16.28 6.97 -8.90
CA LEU A 47 -15.45 6.35 -7.88
C LEU A 47 -16.27 5.62 -6.81
N GLN A 48 -17.41 6.20 -6.41
CA GLN A 48 -18.32 5.56 -5.47
C GLN A 48 -19.14 4.44 -6.11
N GLY A 49 -19.66 4.65 -7.32
CA GLY A 49 -20.37 3.61 -8.06
C GLY A 49 -19.50 2.38 -8.26
N TRP A 50 -18.28 2.55 -8.73
CA TRP A 50 -17.32 1.47 -8.95
C TRP A 50 -17.00 0.73 -7.66
N ARG A 51 -16.75 1.47 -6.57
CA ARG A 51 -16.50 0.89 -5.24
C ARG A 51 -17.67 0.04 -4.74
N LEU A 52 -18.89 0.55 -4.85
CA LEU A 52 -20.10 -0.12 -4.38
C LEU A 52 -20.53 -1.26 -5.29
N SER A 53 -20.18 -1.21 -6.57
CA SER A 53 -20.39 -2.31 -7.52
C SER A 53 -19.54 -3.54 -7.19
N GLY A 54 -18.41 -3.34 -6.51
CA GLY A 54 -17.42 -4.36 -6.22
C GLY A 54 -16.43 -4.50 -7.36
N GLU A 55 -15.33 -3.75 -7.28
CA GLU A 55 -14.30 -3.77 -8.32
C GLU A 55 -13.73 -5.18 -8.49
N SER A 56 -13.70 -5.69 -9.73
CA SER A 56 -13.10 -6.99 -10.04
C SER A 56 -11.56 -6.91 -10.04
N HIS A 57 -10.90 -8.06 -9.85
CA HIS A 57 -9.43 -8.14 -9.93
C HIS A 57 -8.90 -7.67 -11.29
N GLU A 58 -9.61 -7.94 -12.39
CA GLU A 58 -9.22 -7.51 -13.73
C GLU A 58 -9.31 -6.00 -13.89
N GLU A 59 -10.42 -5.37 -13.47
CA GLU A 59 -10.56 -3.92 -13.59
C GLU A 59 -9.54 -3.18 -12.71
N LEU A 60 -9.28 -3.67 -11.49
CA LEU A 60 -8.22 -3.12 -10.64
C LEU A 60 -6.84 -3.27 -11.28
N LYS A 61 -6.59 -4.40 -11.96
CA LYS A 61 -5.33 -4.62 -12.70
C LYS A 61 -5.19 -3.66 -13.88
N TYR A 62 -6.23 -3.50 -14.70
CA TYR A 62 -6.21 -2.56 -15.82
C TYR A 62 -6.00 -1.12 -15.35
N ALA A 63 -6.67 -0.71 -14.26
CA ALA A 63 -6.47 0.60 -13.67
C ALA A 63 -5.04 0.77 -13.14
N TYR A 64 -4.50 -0.24 -12.44
CA TYR A 64 -3.13 -0.23 -11.96
C TYR A 64 -2.14 -0.05 -13.12
N GLU A 65 -2.17 -0.93 -14.12
CA GLU A 65 -1.28 -0.92 -15.30
C GLU A 65 -1.35 0.40 -16.06
N TYR A 66 -2.56 0.93 -16.24
CA TYR A 66 -2.76 2.24 -16.84
C TYR A 66 -2.10 3.34 -16.03
N VAL A 67 -2.28 3.35 -14.70
CA VAL A 67 -1.73 4.41 -13.84
C VAL A 67 -0.21 4.32 -13.75
N ILE A 68 0.36 3.12 -13.53
CA ILE A 68 1.80 2.97 -13.34
C ILE A 68 2.62 3.26 -14.60
N SER A 69 2.05 3.06 -15.79
CA SER A 69 2.71 3.43 -17.06
C SER A 69 2.85 4.96 -17.25
N ARG A 70 2.29 5.78 -16.34
CA ARG A 70 2.52 7.24 -16.28
C ARG A 70 3.46 7.68 -15.15
N ILE A 71 4.00 6.75 -14.37
CA ILE A 71 5.00 7.09 -13.34
C ILE A 71 6.24 7.67 -14.01
N LYS A 72 6.70 8.83 -13.52
CA LYS A 72 7.97 9.42 -13.88
C LYS A 72 9.04 8.93 -12.91
N TYR A 73 10.01 8.19 -13.43
CA TYR A 73 11.11 7.67 -12.62
C TYR A 73 12.25 8.71 -12.57
N SER A 74 12.59 9.18 -11.37
CA SER A 74 13.73 10.08 -11.12
C SER A 74 14.83 9.40 -10.30
N ASP A 75 14.44 8.78 -9.18
CA ASP A 75 15.36 8.26 -8.17
C ASP A 75 15.29 6.73 -8.09
N ILE A 76 15.71 6.08 -9.18
CA ILE A 76 15.72 4.62 -9.29
C ILE A 76 16.74 4.03 -8.30
N ASN A 77 16.28 3.07 -7.50
CA ASN A 77 17.12 2.23 -6.66
C ASN A 77 16.53 0.82 -6.61
N GLU A 78 16.97 -0.02 -7.55
CA GLU A 78 16.45 -1.38 -7.67
C GLU A 78 16.80 -2.25 -6.45
N ASN A 79 17.92 -1.95 -5.78
CA ASN A 79 18.33 -2.57 -4.52
C ASN A 79 17.69 -1.87 -3.31
N SER A 80 16.35 -1.78 -3.33
CA SER A 80 15.54 -1.28 -2.23
C SER A 80 14.29 -2.15 -2.05
N ILE A 81 13.63 -2.00 -0.90
CA ILE A 81 12.36 -2.67 -0.59
C ILE A 81 11.26 -1.62 -0.56
N PHE A 82 10.31 -1.70 -1.47
CA PHE A 82 9.16 -0.82 -1.48
C PHE A 82 8.17 -1.21 -0.37
N CYS A 83 7.84 -0.28 0.52
CA CYS A 83 6.82 -0.51 1.56
C CYS A 83 5.52 0.21 1.18
N GLY A 84 4.51 -0.57 0.79
CA GLY A 84 3.24 -0.06 0.31
C GLY A 84 2.29 0.34 1.42
N TYR A 85 2.18 1.65 1.63
CA TYR A 85 1.21 2.27 2.54
C TYR A 85 0.13 3.03 1.76
N ALA A 86 -1.09 3.03 2.28
CA ALA A 86 -2.14 3.92 1.79
C ALA A 86 -2.03 5.28 2.49
N TYR A 87 -2.48 6.33 1.80
CA TYR A 87 -2.38 7.70 2.31
C TYR A 87 -3.58 8.11 3.18
N ASP A 88 -4.37 7.15 3.68
CA ASP A 88 -5.41 7.40 4.70
C ASP A 88 -4.82 7.59 6.09
N GLY A 89 -3.57 7.17 6.27
CA GLY A 89 -2.78 7.34 7.47
C GLY A 89 -3.10 6.31 8.55
N LYS A 90 -2.14 6.10 9.44
CA LYS A 90 -2.31 5.24 10.62
C LYS A 90 -2.94 6.02 11.76
N ILE A 91 -3.84 5.38 12.50
CA ILE A 91 -4.51 5.97 13.66
C ILE A 91 -4.30 5.16 14.95
N ARG A 92 -3.58 4.04 14.92
CA ARG A 92 -3.46 3.14 16.09
C ARG A 92 -2.02 2.90 16.49
N ASN A 93 -1.17 2.56 15.54
CA ASN A 93 0.23 2.20 15.79
C ASN A 93 1.16 2.97 14.83
N PRO A 94 2.45 3.12 15.18
CA PRO A 94 3.43 3.77 14.30
C PRO A 94 3.78 2.90 13.08
N TYR A 95 4.53 3.47 12.15
CA TYR A 95 5.07 2.76 10.97
C TYR A 95 6.25 1.86 11.38
N LEU A 96 5.96 0.63 11.79
CA LEU A 96 6.97 -0.30 12.34
C LEU A 96 8.03 -0.70 11.32
N LEU A 97 7.70 -0.85 10.03
CA LEU A 97 8.72 -1.11 9.00
C LEU A 97 9.70 0.05 8.81
N VAL A 98 9.23 1.28 9.04
CA VAL A 98 10.08 2.47 8.97
C VAL A 98 11.05 2.48 10.14
N LEU A 99 10.57 2.24 11.36
CA LEU A 99 11.44 2.07 12.53
C LEU A 99 12.41 0.89 12.39
N ALA A 100 11.97 -0.19 11.75
CA ALA A 100 12.76 -1.39 11.50
C ALA A 100 13.90 -1.18 10.49
N SER A 101 13.80 -0.18 9.62
CA SER A 101 14.81 0.11 8.60
C SER A 101 16.22 0.37 9.17
N LYS A 102 16.32 0.78 10.45
CA LYS A 102 17.59 0.98 11.16
C LYS A 102 18.44 -0.28 11.25
N TYR A 103 17.82 -1.45 11.15
CA TYR A 103 18.46 -2.77 11.17
C TYR A 103 19.00 -3.21 9.81
N LEU A 104 18.63 -2.52 8.73
CA LEU A 104 19.09 -2.84 7.39
C LEU A 104 20.48 -2.22 7.16
N LYS A 105 21.41 -3.00 6.59
CA LYS A 105 22.77 -2.52 6.28
C LYS A 105 22.89 -2.05 4.83
N ASP A 106 22.68 -2.97 3.89
CA ASP A 106 22.98 -2.74 2.46
C ASP A 106 21.75 -2.40 1.61
N ILE A 107 20.57 -2.37 2.23
CA ILE A 107 19.31 -2.18 1.52
C ILE A 107 18.49 -1.09 2.21
N LYS A 108 17.94 -0.18 1.41
CA LYS A 108 17.05 0.87 1.88
C LYS A 108 15.60 0.46 1.69
N ILE A 109 14.70 1.02 2.49
CA ILE A 109 13.28 0.98 2.17
C ILE A 109 12.91 2.16 1.26
N SER A 110 11.96 1.96 0.36
CA SER A 110 11.37 3.01 -0.48
C SER A 110 9.94 3.26 -0.03
N LEU A 111 9.64 4.50 0.31
CA LEU A 111 8.31 4.96 0.69
C LEU A 111 7.79 5.93 -0.36
N SER A 112 6.51 5.77 -0.70
CA SER A 112 5.77 6.86 -1.33
C SER A 112 5.10 7.74 -0.26
N ILE A 113 5.23 9.05 -0.43
CA ILE A 113 4.60 10.05 0.41
C ILE A 113 3.61 10.87 -0.39
N ASP A 114 2.51 11.27 0.24
CA ASP A 114 1.56 12.22 -0.30
C ASP A 114 0.71 12.79 0.85
N ASP A 115 -0.09 13.79 0.51
CA ASP A 115 -1.11 14.36 1.37
C ASP A 115 -2.20 13.33 1.69
N LEU A 116 -2.87 13.59 2.80
CA LEU A 116 -3.97 12.76 3.28
C LEU A 116 -5.08 12.66 2.22
N VAL A 117 -5.41 11.42 1.84
CA VAL A 117 -6.63 11.05 1.12
C VAL A 117 -7.37 10.00 1.95
N PRO A 118 -8.71 10.10 2.10
CA PRO A 118 -9.47 9.55 3.25
C PRO A 118 -9.38 8.02 3.39
N ALA A 119 -9.72 7.40 4.54
CA ALA A 119 -10.86 7.62 5.44
C ALA A 119 -10.53 7.87 6.93
N LYS A 120 -9.26 7.75 7.34
CA LYS A 120 -8.92 7.66 8.77
C LYS A 120 -8.45 8.97 9.40
N ASN A 121 -8.16 9.99 8.60
CA ASN A 121 -7.49 11.22 9.06
C ASN A 121 -6.25 10.92 9.92
N GLY A 122 -5.48 9.89 9.55
CA GLY A 122 -4.32 9.44 10.33
C GLY A 122 -3.03 10.16 10.00
N VAL A 123 -1.94 9.70 10.61
CA VAL A 123 -0.57 10.11 10.27
C VAL A 123 -0.18 9.44 8.96
N THR A 124 0.07 10.21 7.89
CA THR A 124 0.55 9.68 6.60
C THR A 124 2.06 9.49 6.62
N THR A 125 2.61 8.79 5.62
CA THR A 125 4.06 8.64 5.45
C THR A 125 4.79 9.97 5.27
N LYS A 126 4.10 11.00 4.74
CA LYS A 126 4.60 12.38 4.64
C LYS A 126 4.79 13.08 5.99
N MET A 127 4.11 12.60 7.02
CA MET A 127 4.14 13.16 8.39
C MET A 127 5.12 12.42 9.31
N ILE A 128 5.88 11.43 8.80
CA ILE A 128 6.86 10.70 9.61
C ILE A 128 8.02 11.65 9.98
N PRO A 129 8.41 11.72 11.26
CA PRO A 129 9.54 12.54 11.72
C PRO A 129 10.86 12.14 11.05
N LYS A 130 11.72 13.12 10.76
CA LYS A 130 13.01 12.88 10.10
C LYS A 130 13.91 11.94 10.91
N GLU A 131 13.82 12.00 12.22
CA GLU A 131 14.56 11.20 13.19
C GLU A 131 14.24 9.70 13.07
N ALA A 132 13.03 9.37 12.61
CA ALA A 132 12.59 7.98 12.39
C ALA A 132 12.98 7.43 11.01
N LEU A 133 13.42 8.29 10.08
CA LEU A 133 13.70 7.94 8.69
C LEU A 133 15.16 7.51 8.49
N THR A 134 15.53 6.37 9.08
CA THR A 134 16.82 5.72 8.81
C THR A 134 16.74 4.91 7.50
N ASN A 135 17.84 4.79 6.73
CA ASN A 135 17.90 3.92 5.54
C ASN A 135 16.66 3.97 4.62
N THR A 136 16.09 5.16 4.45
CA THR A 136 14.79 5.34 3.77
C THR A 136 14.96 6.27 2.57
N ILE A 137 14.32 5.91 1.47
CA ILE A 137 14.13 6.73 0.28
C ILE A 137 12.69 7.23 0.31
N LEU A 138 12.50 8.55 0.23
CA LEU A 138 11.18 9.15 0.14
C LEU A 138 10.91 9.57 -1.31
N ASN A 139 9.72 9.23 -1.81
CA ASN A 139 9.26 9.62 -3.14
C ASN A 139 7.92 10.34 -2.99
N ASP A 140 7.90 11.64 -3.24
CA ASP A 140 6.64 12.40 -3.23
C ASP A 140 5.83 12.06 -4.48
N ARG A 141 4.58 11.61 -4.30
CA ARG A 141 3.70 11.24 -5.41
C ARG A 141 3.39 12.43 -6.33
N SER A 142 3.46 13.65 -5.81
CA SER A 142 3.31 14.84 -6.64
C SER A 142 4.44 14.99 -7.67
N ASP A 143 5.63 14.46 -7.40
CA ASP A 143 6.76 14.50 -8.34
C ASP A 143 6.63 13.42 -9.42
N PHE A 144 6.39 12.16 -9.01
CA PHE A 144 6.39 11.04 -9.94
C PHE A 144 5.02 10.76 -10.60
N LEU A 145 3.92 11.25 -10.02
CA LEU A 145 2.55 10.97 -10.48
C LEU A 145 1.55 12.08 -10.09
N ASN A 146 1.91 13.35 -10.31
CA ASN A 146 1.12 14.54 -9.97
C ASN A 146 -0.38 14.42 -10.29
N LYS A 147 -0.71 13.87 -11.46
CA LYS A 147 -2.10 13.71 -11.92
C LYS A 147 -2.97 12.93 -10.93
N VAL A 148 -2.42 11.98 -10.18
CA VAL A 148 -3.15 11.26 -9.13
C VAL A 148 -3.17 12.06 -7.82
N SER A 149 -2.09 12.74 -7.46
CA SER A 149 -2.04 13.62 -6.27
C SER A 149 -3.08 14.75 -6.33
N THR A 150 -3.33 15.33 -7.51
CA THR A 150 -4.37 16.38 -7.68
C THR A 150 -5.81 15.88 -7.46
N LEU A 151 -6.03 14.57 -7.33
CA LEU A 151 -7.34 14.00 -6.98
C LEU A 151 -7.62 14.07 -5.47
N ALA A 152 -6.64 14.44 -4.65
CA ALA A 152 -6.77 14.42 -3.21
C ALA A 152 -7.95 15.24 -2.65
N PRO A 153 -8.26 16.47 -3.14
CA PRO A 153 -9.42 17.24 -2.69
C PRO A 153 -10.75 16.50 -2.88
N ILE A 154 -11.04 16.03 -4.10
CA ILE A 154 -12.26 15.26 -4.39
C ILE A 154 -12.29 14.02 -3.52
N ARG A 155 -11.17 13.27 -3.46
CA ARG A 155 -11.13 12.04 -2.67
C ARG A 155 -11.47 12.32 -1.22
N ARG A 156 -10.94 13.39 -0.59
CA ARG A 156 -11.27 13.80 0.80
C ARG A 156 -12.75 14.11 1.00
N GLU A 157 -13.41 14.76 0.05
CA GLU A 157 -14.85 15.03 0.12
C GLU A 157 -15.69 13.74 0.11
N LEU A 158 -15.21 12.67 -0.53
CA LEU A 158 -15.92 11.38 -0.55
C LEU A 158 -15.89 10.64 0.79
N ILE A 159 -15.02 11.01 1.73
CA ILE A 159 -14.83 10.45 3.09
C ILE A 159 -14.57 8.93 3.20
N VAL A 160 -14.72 8.16 2.12
CA VAL A 160 -14.50 6.71 2.06
C VAL A 160 -13.41 6.34 1.07
N ARG A 161 -12.89 5.12 1.20
CA ARG A 161 -11.90 4.57 0.26
C ARG A 161 -12.52 4.26 -1.10
N THR A 162 -11.69 4.36 -2.14
CA THR A 162 -12.01 4.04 -3.53
C THR A 162 -11.00 3.01 -4.07
N ALA A 163 -11.17 2.55 -5.31
CA ALA A 163 -10.20 1.69 -6.00
C ALA A 163 -8.75 2.22 -5.93
N PHE A 164 -8.54 3.54 -5.94
CA PHE A 164 -7.21 4.14 -5.77
C PHE A 164 -6.52 3.71 -4.48
N ASN A 165 -7.23 3.60 -3.35
CA ASN A 165 -6.67 3.16 -2.08
C ASN A 165 -6.16 1.70 -2.10
N THR A 166 -6.65 0.89 -3.04
CA THR A 166 -6.20 -0.48 -3.26
C THR A 166 -4.93 -0.51 -4.11
N ILE A 167 -4.95 0.15 -5.27
CA ILE A 167 -3.86 0.08 -6.25
C ILE A 167 -2.66 0.96 -5.89
N GLU A 168 -2.87 2.06 -5.16
CA GLU A 168 -1.78 3.02 -4.87
C GLU A 168 -0.73 2.47 -3.91
N LYS A 169 -1.06 1.41 -3.16
CA LYS A 169 -0.11 0.67 -2.31
C LYS A 169 0.95 -0.10 -3.10
N LEU A 170 0.89 -0.09 -4.44
CA LEU A 170 1.83 -0.79 -5.32
C LEU A 170 2.51 0.17 -6.31
N PHE A 171 2.32 1.49 -6.18
CA PHE A 171 3.04 2.45 -7.03
C PHE A 171 4.50 2.48 -6.59
N ASN A 172 5.37 1.84 -7.37
CA ASN A 172 6.79 1.62 -7.07
C ASN A 172 7.69 2.63 -7.82
N PRO A 173 7.86 3.88 -7.33
CA PRO A 173 8.60 4.93 -8.03
C PRO A 173 10.11 4.71 -8.05
N SER A 174 10.65 3.88 -7.16
CA SER A 174 12.09 3.58 -7.11
C SER A 174 12.49 2.38 -7.97
N LYS A 175 11.53 1.72 -8.64
CA LYS A 175 11.73 0.40 -9.28
C LYS A 175 12.39 -0.62 -8.34
N SER A 176 12.02 -0.58 -7.06
CA SER A 176 12.44 -1.56 -6.07
C SER A 176 12.10 -2.97 -6.58
N LYS A 177 13.08 -3.88 -6.60
CA LYS A 177 12.83 -5.29 -6.97
C LYS A 177 12.06 -6.05 -5.92
N TYR A 178 12.02 -5.54 -4.69
CA TYR A 178 11.36 -6.16 -3.57
C TYR A 178 10.25 -5.26 -3.05
N GLY A 179 9.16 -5.86 -2.57
CA GLY A 179 8.03 -5.11 -2.04
C GLY A 179 7.36 -5.79 -0.86
N VAL A 180 6.74 -4.99 0.01
CA VAL A 180 5.86 -5.45 1.08
C VAL A 180 4.56 -4.65 1.11
N VAL A 181 3.42 -5.35 1.19
CA VAL A 181 2.08 -4.73 1.20
C VAL A 181 1.14 -5.43 2.17
N GLY A 182 0.18 -4.70 2.74
CA GLY A 182 -0.80 -5.23 3.69
C GLY A 182 -2.23 -5.30 3.14
N PHE A 183 -3.00 -6.28 3.62
CA PHE A 183 -4.44 -6.39 3.35
C PHE A 183 -5.22 -7.05 4.50
N THR A 184 -6.55 -6.81 4.54
CA THR A 184 -7.41 -7.19 5.68
C THR A 184 -8.38 -8.35 5.43
N HIS A 185 -8.86 -8.58 4.21
CA HIS A 185 -9.92 -9.60 3.94
C HIS A 185 -9.69 -10.33 2.60
N GLY A 186 -10.16 -11.57 2.46
CA GLY A 186 -10.51 -12.19 1.16
C GLY A 186 -9.37 -12.66 0.23
N ALA A 187 -9.77 -13.20 -0.92
CA ALA A 187 -8.98 -13.88 -1.95
C ALA A 187 -8.04 -12.94 -2.77
N TYR A 188 -7.21 -12.15 -2.10
CA TYR A 188 -6.30 -11.21 -2.77
C TYR A 188 -4.94 -11.82 -3.15
N LYS A 189 -4.65 -13.08 -2.79
CA LYS A 189 -3.38 -13.72 -3.20
C LYS A 189 -3.25 -13.70 -4.72
N GLU A 190 -4.29 -14.15 -5.43
CA GLU A 190 -4.34 -14.16 -6.90
C GLU A 190 -4.20 -12.76 -7.49
N PHE A 191 -4.90 -11.77 -6.91
CA PHE A 191 -4.81 -10.37 -7.32
C PHE A 191 -3.38 -9.83 -7.23
N TYR A 192 -2.74 -9.93 -6.05
CA TYR A 192 -1.36 -9.45 -5.86
C TYR A 192 -0.36 -10.27 -6.68
N THR A 193 -0.60 -11.57 -6.88
CA THR A 193 0.21 -12.42 -7.77
C THR A 193 0.15 -11.89 -9.20
N SER A 194 -1.04 -11.54 -9.67
CA SER A 194 -1.25 -11.00 -11.02
C SER A 194 -0.61 -9.62 -11.23
N LEU A 195 -0.39 -8.86 -10.15
CA LEU A 195 0.20 -7.52 -10.15
C LEU A 195 1.70 -7.50 -9.88
N ARG A 196 2.27 -8.52 -9.23
CA ARG A 196 3.70 -8.61 -8.87
C ARG A 196 4.59 -8.25 -10.07
N VAL A 197 4.31 -8.89 -11.21
CA VAL A 197 5.10 -8.72 -12.45
C VAL A 197 4.94 -7.30 -13.01
N SER A 198 3.70 -6.81 -13.17
CA SER A 198 3.45 -5.46 -13.69
C SER A 198 4.01 -4.36 -12.76
N ALA A 199 4.10 -4.64 -11.45
CA ALA A 199 4.70 -3.76 -10.45
C ALA A 199 6.24 -3.77 -10.42
N GLY A 200 6.86 -4.70 -11.16
CA GLY A 200 8.32 -4.84 -11.25
C GLY A 200 8.96 -5.48 -10.03
N PHE A 201 8.24 -6.32 -9.28
CA PHE A 201 8.79 -7.01 -8.11
C PHE A 201 9.27 -8.42 -8.45
N ASP A 202 10.52 -8.73 -8.15
CA ASP A 202 11.07 -10.09 -8.14
C ASP A 202 10.48 -10.88 -6.96
N ARG A 203 10.28 -10.22 -5.81
CA ARG A 203 9.55 -10.75 -4.63
C ARG A 203 8.61 -9.70 -4.04
N LEU A 204 7.35 -10.08 -3.83
CA LEU A 204 6.35 -9.28 -3.13
C LEU A 204 5.82 -10.05 -1.93
N VAL A 205 6.00 -9.53 -0.71
CA VAL A 205 5.41 -10.10 0.50
C VAL A 205 4.08 -9.43 0.80
N VAL A 206 3.02 -10.22 0.85
CA VAL A 206 1.68 -9.76 1.15
C VAL A 206 1.30 -10.18 2.57
N VAL A 207 1.18 -9.20 3.47
CA VAL A 207 0.88 -9.40 4.90
C VAL A 207 -0.62 -9.41 5.12
N LYS A 208 -1.17 -10.58 5.45
CA LYS A 208 -2.58 -10.75 5.80
C LYS A 208 -2.80 -10.56 7.29
N GLY A 209 -3.66 -9.61 7.62
CA GLY A 209 -3.95 -9.27 9.01
C GLY A 209 -2.90 -8.36 9.65
N GLY A 210 -2.06 -7.73 8.82
CA GLY A 210 -1.15 -6.67 9.24
C GLY A 210 -1.90 -5.49 9.87
N ASP A 211 -1.15 -4.67 10.58
CA ASP A 211 -1.68 -3.57 11.38
C ASP A 211 -2.51 -2.62 10.51
N GLU A 212 -3.77 -2.37 10.85
CA GLU A 212 -4.61 -1.41 10.13
C GLU A 212 -4.80 -1.66 8.60
N GLY A 213 -4.45 -2.85 8.10
CA GLY A 213 -4.40 -3.15 6.67
C GLY A 213 -3.14 -2.65 5.95
N SER A 214 -2.12 -2.30 6.71
CA SER A 214 -0.76 -1.99 6.28
C SER A 214 0.17 -3.20 6.49
N PRO A 215 1.37 -3.23 5.90
CA PRO A 215 2.27 -4.39 6.00
C PRO A 215 2.94 -4.55 7.37
N ASP A 216 2.76 -3.63 8.32
CA ASP A 216 3.39 -3.74 9.63
C ASP A 216 2.88 -4.95 10.42
N ILE A 217 3.80 -5.67 11.07
CA ILE A 217 3.47 -6.76 11.99
C ILE A 217 3.25 -6.16 13.38
N SER A 218 2.00 -6.15 13.87
CA SER A 218 1.65 -5.75 15.24
C SER A 218 1.00 -6.87 16.06
N LYS A 219 0.71 -8.00 15.42
CA LYS A 219 0.13 -9.23 15.97
C LYS A 219 0.49 -10.41 15.07
N SER A 220 0.23 -11.63 15.54
CA SER A 220 0.34 -12.86 14.75
C SER A 220 -0.46 -12.75 13.44
N CYS A 221 0.16 -13.15 12.33
CA CYS A 221 -0.34 -12.89 10.99
C CYS A 221 0.12 -13.98 10.01
N LYS A 222 -0.27 -13.85 8.74
CA LYS A 222 0.21 -14.72 7.67
C LYS A 222 0.90 -13.88 6.60
N LEU A 223 2.09 -14.31 6.18
CA LEU A 223 2.86 -13.73 5.09
C LEU A 223 2.70 -14.61 3.87
N PHE A 224 2.27 -14.04 2.75
CA PHE A 224 2.29 -14.69 1.45
C PHE A 224 3.49 -14.15 0.68
N ILE A 225 4.48 -14.98 0.41
CA ILE A 225 5.67 -14.61 -0.33
C ILE A 225 5.41 -14.99 -1.78
N LEU A 226 5.21 -13.98 -2.61
CA LEU A 226 5.01 -14.12 -4.05
C LEU A 226 6.38 -13.91 -4.71
N ASP A 227 6.92 -14.97 -5.29
CA ASP A 227 8.29 -14.98 -5.81
C ASP A 227 8.31 -15.29 -7.31
N GLU A 228 9.39 -14.93 -7.99
CA GLU A 228 9.61 -15.34 -9.37
C GLU A 228 9.88 -16.84 -9.52
N GLU A 229 10.53 -17.45 -8.53
CA GLU A 229 10.90 -18.88 -8.58
C GLU A 229 9.76 -19.74 -8.04
N LYS A 230 9.34 -19.46 -6.80
CA LYS A 230 8.32 -20.26 -6.11
C LYS A 230 7.66 -19.49 -4.98
N ASP A 231 6.34 -19.43 -5.04
CA ASP A 231 5.53 -18.93 -3.94
C ASP A 231 5.63 -19.82 -2.70
N PHE A 232 5.68 -19.19 -1.52
CA PHE A 232 5.55 -19.88 -0.24
C PHE A 232 4.85 -18.98 0.78
N ASP A 233 4.41 -19.59 1.88
CA ASP A 233 3.66 -18.90 2.91
C ASP A 233 4.36 -19.09 4.26
N ILE A 234 4.38 -18.05 5.10
CA ILE A 234 4.82 -18.12 6.50
C ILE A 234 3.63 -17.82 7.40
N VAL A 235 3.33 -18.74 8.32
CA VAL A 235 2.40 -18.48 9.43
C VAL A 235 3.22 -17.99 10.61
N LEU A 236 2.99 -16.74 11.01
CA LEU A 236 3.77 -16.07 12.03
C LEU A 236 2.98 -15.97 13.33
N ASP A 237 3.44 -16.65 14.38
CA ASP A 237 3.05 -16.35 15.75
C ASP A 237 4.12 -15.48 16.41
N ILE A 238 3.77 -14.24 16.76
CA ILE A 238 4.74 -13.32 17.39
C ILE A 238 5.13 -13.77 18.80
N LYS A 239 4.34 -14.65 19.42
CA LYS A 239 4.65 -15.23 20.73
C LYS A 239 5.88 -16.13 20.70
N ASP A 240 6.19 -16.74 19.55
CA ASP A 240 7.42 -17.53 19.37
C ASP A 240 8.69 -16.70 19.57
N PHE A 241 8.58 -15.38 19.48
CA PHE A 241 9.67 -14.42 19.65
C PHE A 241 9.63 -13.76 21.05
N GLY A 242 8.68 -14.17 21.91
CA GLY A 242 8.44 -13.56 23.21
C GLY A 242 7.96 -12.12 23.11
N ILE A 243 7.10 -11.82 22.13
CA ILE A 243 6.55 -10.49 21.84
C ILE A 243 5.04 -10.49 22.14
N GLU A 244 4.59 -9.43 22.80
CA GLU A 244 3.16 -9.18 23.01
C GLU A 244 2.56 -8.36 21.86
N SER A 245 1.31 -8.68 21.50
CA SER A 245 0.60 -7.95 20.45
C SER A 245 0.25 -6.54 20.91
N ILE A 246 0.64 -5.54 20.11
CA ILE A 246 0.21 -4.14 20.28
C ILE A 246 -1.02 -3.79 19.42
N SER A 247 -1.63 -4.79 18.75
CA SER A 247 -2.83 -4.56 17.95
C SER A 247 -3.99 -4.09 18.83
N THR A 248 -4.53 -2.92 18.51
CA THR A 248 -5.66 -2.32 19.22
C THR A 248 -6.77 -1.90 18.25
N ARG A 249 -7.97 -1.68 18.80
CA ARG A 249 -9.09 -1.01 18.10
C ARG A 249 -9.15 0.48 18.40
N GLU A 250 -8.48 0.92 19.47
CA GLU A 250 -8.48 2.31 19.91
C GLU A 250 -7.61 3.17 19.00
N SER A 251 -8.15 4.32 18.63
CA SER A 251 -7.43 5.33 17.88
C SER A 251 -6.65 6.23 18.83
N LYS A 252 -5.46 6.63 18.41
CA LYS A 252 -4.58 7.60 19.05
C LYS A 252 -4.61 8.92 18.29
N THR A 253 -4.20 10.00 18.93
CA THR A 253 -3.96 11.28 18.26
C THR A 253 -2.76 11.18 17.33
N LYS A 254 -2.62 12.15 16.42
CA LYS A 254 -1.46 12.19 15.50
C LYS A 254 -0.17 12.40 16.29
N GLU A 255 -0.23 13.23 17.32
CA GLU A 255 0.87 13.55 18.23
C GLU A 255 1.33 12.31 19.00
N GLU A 256 0.40 11.48 19.48
CA GLU A 256 0.72 10.22 20.14
C GLU A 256 1.43 9.25 19.18
N ILE A 257 0.94 9.09 17.95
CA ILE A 257 1.57 8.20 16.96
C ILE A 257 2.96 8.70 16.55
N ILE A 258 3.11 10.01 16.36
CA ILE A 258 4.40 10.64 16.06
C ILE A 258 5.38 10.43 17.23
N SER A 259 4.93 10.64 18.46
CA SER A 259 5.73 10.43 19.69
C SER A 259 6.24 9.00 19.81
N LEU A 260 5.43 8.00 19.42
CA LEU A 260 5.87 6.59 19.40
C LEU A 260 7.03 6.32 18.43
N MET A 261 7.18 7.13 17.37
CA MET A 261 8.27 6.99 16.40
C MET A 261 9.57 7.70 16.84
N THR A 262 9.50 8.67 17.74
CA THR A 262 10.68 9.45 18.19
C THR A 262 11.21 9.00 19.55
N ASN A 263 10.35 8.45 20.41
CA ASN A 263 10.68 8.22 21.83
C ASN A 263 11.09 6.77 22.15
N ASN A 264 11.27 5.90 21.15
CA ASN A 264 11.68 4.48 21.30
C ASN A 264 10.83 3.66 22.30
N ASN A 265 9.55 4.01 22.47
CA ASN A 265 8.63 3.35 23.40
C ASN A 265 7.96 2.08 22.82
N ILE A 266 8.54 1.50 21.77
CA ILE A 266 8.05 0.26 21.16
C ILE A 266 9.02 -0.86 21.49
N ASP A 267 8.50 -2.03 21.84
CA ASP A 267 9.32 -3.23 22.11
C ASP A 267 10.29 -3.46 20.95
N GLU A 268 11.59 -3.42 21.27
CA GLU A 268 12.66 -3.56 20.29
C GLU A 268 12.60 -4.92 19.58
N LYS A 269 12.11 -5.97 20.24
CA LYS A 269 11.87 -7.27 19.62
C LYS A 269 10.83 -7.18 18.50
N LEU A 270 9.78 -6.38 18.68
CA LEU A 270 8.78 -6.15 17.64
C LEU A 270 9.35 -5.40 16.44
N ILE A 271 10.25 -4.43 16.69
CA ILE A 271 10.97 -3.72 15.63
C ILE A 271 11.90 -4.68 14.87
N LYS A 272 12.65 -5.54 15.58
CA LYS A 272 13.47 -6.59 14.96
C LYS A 272 12.66 -7.59 14.13
N LEU A 273 11.46 -7.97 14.58
CA LEU A 273 10.57 -8.85 13.81
C LEU A 273 10.09 -8.18 12.51
N ASN A 274 9.79 -6.89 12.55
CA ASN A 274 9.47 -6.12 11.34
C ASN A 274 10.69 -5.98 10.41
N ALA A 275 11.91 -5.88 10.94
CA ALA A 275 13.14 -5.90 10.14
C ALA A 275 13.36 -7.27 9.48
N SER A 276 13.03 -8.35 10.19
CA SER A 276 13.10 -9.72 9.68
C SER A 276 12.18 -9.91 8.46
N LEU A 277 10.98 -9.32 8.48
CA LEU A 277 10.08 -9.28 7.33
C LEU A 277 10.73 -8.59 6.11
N LEU A 278 11.46 -7.48 6.31
CA LEU A 278 12.18 -6.80 5.23
C LEU A 278 13.33 -7.67 4.68
N LEU A 279 14.00 -8.44 5.55
CA LEU A 279 15.03 -9.40 5.12
C LEU A 279 14.44 -10.57 4.31
N ILE A 280 13.26 -11.09 4.69
CA ILE A 280 12.51 -12.07 3.88
C ILE A 280 12.14 -11.48 2.52
N ALA A 281 11.63 -10.25 2.49
CA ALA A 281 11.21 -9.59 1.26
C ALA A 281 12.38 -9.39 0.28
N SER A 282 13.60 -9.17 0.79
CA SER A 282 14.81 -8.95 0.00
C SER A 282 15.57 -10.21 -0.40
N LYS A 283 14.96 -11.40 -0.24
CA LYS A 283 15.60 -12.70 -0.52
C LYS A 283 16.87 -12.99 0.30
N LYS A 284 17.13 -12.23 1.37
CA LYS A 284 18.30 -12.50 2.25
C LYS A 284 18.09 -13.73 3.12
N TYR A 285 16.85 -14.07 3.41
CA TYR A 285 16.43 -15.24 4.16
C TYR A 285 15.08 -15.75 3.61
N ASP A 286 14.79 -17.02 3.83
CA ASP A 286 13.47 -17.61 3.57
C ASP A 286 12.78 -18.10 4.85
N ASP A 287 13.51 -18.19 5.97
CA ASP A 287 12.97 -18.45 7.30
C ASP A 287 13.02 -17.19 8.19
N ILE A 288 11.88 -16.84 8.78
CA ILE A 288 11.74 -15.60 9.55
C ILE A 288 12.45 -15.67 10.92
N LYS A 289 12.64 -16.86 11.50
CA LYS A 289 13.39 -17.04 12.76
C LYS A 289 14.88 -16.88 12.52
N GLU A 290 15.41 -17.42 11.43
CA GLU A 290 16.80 -17.19 11.01
C GLU A 290 17.06 -15.71 10.74
N ALA A 291 16.18 -15.06 9.99
CA ALA A 291 16.27 -13.62 9.74
C ALA A 291 16.30 -12.82 11.06
N TYR A 292 15.41 -13.14 12.01
CA TYR A 292 15.35 -12.50 13.31
C TYR A 292 16.60 -12.68 14.15
N ASN A 293 17.14 -13.90 14.19
CA ASN A 293 18.34 -14.22 14.97
C ASN A 293 19.61 -13.56 14.40
N SER A 294 19.58 -13.09 13.15
CA SER A 294 20.70 -12.39 12.51
C SER A 294 20.83 -10.91 12.89
N LEU A 295 19.85 -10.35 13.61
CA LEU A 295 19.69 -8.92 13.93
C LEU A 295 20.02 -8.55 15.38
#